data_AF-A0A077FE56-F1
#
_entry.id   AF-A0A077FE56-F1
#
_cell.length_a   1.000
_cell.length_b   1.000
_cell.length_c   1.000
_cell.angle_alpha   90.00
_cell.angle_beta   90.00
_cell.angle_gamma   90.00
#
_symmetry.space_group_name_H-M   'P 1'
#
loop_
_entity.id
_entity.type
_entity.pdbx_description
1 polymer ?
#
loop_
_entity_poly.entity_id
_entity_poly.type
_entity_poly.pdbx_seq_one_letter_code
_entity_poly.pdbx_strand_id
1 'polypeptide(L)'
;MLRWVVDNKAALNRHVLYATSTTGHLIEDATDIPVNKMLSGTMGGDQQIGARIAASEIDTLIFFGDPLGTLPHSADVKALLRLATAWNIPIASNETTANFLLQSPLFDQEITISIPCKVISLWV
;
A
#
# COMPACT_ATOMS: atom_id res chain seq x y z
N MET A 1 7.64 6.12 8.18
CA MET A 1 6.79 6.19 6.98
C MET A 1 7.11 7.42 6.14
N LEU A 2 6.76 8.65 6.57
CA LEU A 2 6.95 9.84 5.73
C LEU A 2 8.41 10.04 5.26
N ARG A 3 9.39 9.85 6.16
CA ARG A 3 10.82 9.88 5.80
C ARG A 3 11.16 8.94 4.64
N TRP A 4 10.70 7.69 4.70
CA TRP A 4 10.95 6.71 3.64
C TRP A 4 10.35 7.16 2.30
N VAL A 5 9.17 7.78 2.31
CA VAL A 5 8.54 8.33 1.10
C VAL A 5 9.39 9.47 0.52
N VAL A 6 9.89 10.37 1.36
CA VAL A 6 10.79 11.47 0.93
C VAL A 6 12.09 10.93 0.34
N ASP A 7 12.74 9.99 1.03
CA ASP A 7 14.00 9.38 0.61
C ASP A 7 13.86 8.65 -0.74
N ASN A 8 12.65 8.14 -1.05
CA ASN A 8 12.34 7.38 -2.26
C ASN A 8 11.44 8.15 -3.26
N LYS A 9 11.30 9.47 -3.10
CA LYS A 9 10.39 10.32 -3.90
C LYS A 9 10.51 10.07 -5.41
N ALA A 10 11.74 9.99 -5.92
CA ALA A 10 12.01 9.85 -7.35
C ALA A 10 11.42 8.55 -7.94
N ALA A 11 11.52 7.44 -7.20
CA ALA A 11 10.94 6.17 -7.63
C ALA A 11 9.42 6.21 -7.50
N LEU A 12 8.90 6.64 -6.35
CA LEU A 12 7.46 6.67 -6.06
C LEU A 12 6.66 7.58 -6.99
N ASN A 13 7.28 8.65 -7.50
CA ASN A 13 6.64 9.59 -8.44
C ASN A 13 6.31 8.97 -9.82
N ARG A 14 6.75 7.73 -10.08
CA ARG A 14 6.42 6.99 -11.30
C ARG A 14 5.15 6.15 -11.17
N HIS A 15 4.61 6.03 -9.96
CA HIS A 15 3.47 5.18 -9.63
C HIS A 15 2.28 6.00 -9.14
N VAL A 16 1.11 5.38 -9.09
CA VAL A 16 -0.11 6.00 -8.55
C VAL A 16 -0.20 5.71 -7.06
N LEU A 17 -0.15 6.75 -6.23
CA LEU A 17 -0.20 6.59 -4.78
C LEU A 17 -1.63 6.66 -4.24
N TYR A 18 -1.93 5.76 -3.31
CA TYR A 18 -3.14 5.75 -2.50
C TYR A 18 -2.75 5.77 -1.01
N ALA A 19 -3.47 6.51 -0.19
CA ALA A 19 -3.23 6.54 1.25
C ALA A 19 -4.49 6.89 2.04
N THR A 20 -4.54 6.50 3.31
CA THR A 20 -5.54 7.01 4.25
C THR A 20 -5.34 8.50 4.51
N SER A 21 -6.42 9.20 4.85
CA SER A 21 -6.50 10.68 4.86
C SER A 21 -5.25 11.38 5.41
N THR A 22 -4.90 11.18 6.69
CA THR A 22 -3.77 11.87 7.31
C THR A 22 -2.44 11.57 6.61
N THR A 23 -2.20 10.31 6.26
CA THR A 23 -0.99 9.88 5.56
C THR A 23 -0.86 10.53 4.19
N GLY A 24 -1.96 10.60 3.42
CA GLY A 24 -1.94 11.17 2.08
C GLY A 24 -1.62 12.66 2.08
N HIS A 25 -2.21 13.43 3.00
CA HIS A 25 -1.88 14.86 3.15
C HIS A 25 -0.41 15.06 3.51
N LEU A 26 0.12 14.28 4.46
CA LEU A 26 1.54 14.38 4.85
C LEU A 26 2.49 14.09 3.68
N ILE A 27 2.16 13.12 2.83
CA ILE A 27 2.97 12.78 1.65
C ILE A 27 2.94 13.92 0.63
N GLU A 28 1.75 14.43 0.28
CA GLU A 28 1.59 15.54 -0.66
C GLU A 28 2.35 16.78 -0.17
N ASP A 29 2.16 17.17 1.10
CA ASP A 29 2.80 18.36 1.67
C ASP A 29 4.34 18.27 1.66
N ALA A 30 4.89 17.07 1.84
CA ALA A 30 6.34 16.86 1.92
C ALA A 30 7.01 16.58 0.57
N THR A 31 6.25 16.14 -0.44
CA THR A 31 6.83 15.63 -1.69
C THR A 31 6.21 16.18 -2.96
N ASP A 32 5.09 16.90 -2.90
CA ASP A 32 4.31 17.33 -4.06
C ASP A 32 3.83 16.19 -4.98
N ILE A 33 3.99 14.92 -4.56
CA ILE A 33 3.45 13.78 -5.31
C ILE A 33 1.94 13.73 -5.05
N PRO A 34 1.08 13.72 -6.09
CA PRO A 34 -0.36 13.60 -5.90
C PRO A 34 -0.73 12.25 -5.29
N VAL A 35 -1.61 12.26 -4.28
CA VAL A 35 -2.07 11.05 -3.57
C VAL A 35 -3.58 10.95 -3.58
N ASN A 36 -4.09 9.78 -4.00
CA ASN A 36 -5.49 9.43 -3.89
C ASN A 36 -5.84 9.13 -2.42
N LYS A 37 -6.43 10.12 -1.76
CA LYS A 37 -6.76 10.07 -0.32
C LYS A 37 -8.05 9.30 -0.08
N MET A 38 -7.97 8.28 0.77
CA MET A 38 -9.09 7.54 1.35
C MET A 38 -9.49 8.15 2.70
N LEU A 39 -10.55 7.62 3.32
CA LEU A 39 -10.90 7.95 4.71
C LEU A 39 -9.75 7.61 5.67
N SER A 40 -9.83 8.09 6.92
CA SER A 40 -8.91 7.60 7.96
C SER A 40 -9.17 6.11 8.22
N GLY A 41 -8.15 5.38 8.67
CA GLY A 41 -8.29 3.94 8.98
C GLY A 41 -9.46 3.67 9.94
N THR A 42 -9.59 4.47 10.99
CA THR A 42 -10.69 4.40 11.98
C THR A 42 -12.09 4.68 11.41
N MET A 43 -12.18 5.35 10.27
CA MET A 43 -13.45 5.70 9.61
C MET A 43 -13.74 4.80 8.40
N GLY A 44 -12.99 3.70 8.23
CA GLY A 44 -13.17 2.73 7.15
C GLY A 44 -12.21 2.89 5.97
N GLY A 45 -11.17 3.71 6.09
CA GLY A 45 -10.14 3.86 5.05
C GLY A 45 -9.46 2.54 4.69
N ASP A 46 -9.20 1.69 5.68
CA ASP A 46 -8.60 0.36 5.46
C ASP A 46 -9.51 -0.55 4.63
N GLN A 47 -10.83 -0.43 4.81
CA GLN A 47 -11.81 -1.18 4.03
C GLN A 47 -11.91 -0.63 2.60
N GLN A 48 -11.78 0.68 2.40
CA GLN A 48 -11.70 1.27 1.05
C GLN A 48 -10.46 0.76 0.30
N ILE A 49 -9.30 0.74 0.95
CA ILE A 49 -8.06 0.18 0.37
C ILE A 49 -8.27 -1.31 0.07
N GLY A 50 -8.85 -2.07 1.00
CA GLY A 50 -9.15 -3.48 0.78
C GLY A 50 -10.07 -3.71 -0.43
N ALA A 51 -11.12 -2.91 -0.58
CA ALA A 51 -12.02 -2.99 -1.74
C ALA A 51 -11.28 -2.74 -3.06
N ARG A 52 -10.34 -1.79 -3.08
CA ARG A 52 -9.51 -1.51 -4.26
C ARG A 52 -8.52 -2.63 -4.59
N ILE A 53 -7.91 -3.26 -3.57
CA ILE A 53 -7.10 -4.48 -3.76
C ILE A 53 -7.95 -5.57 -4.43
N ALA A 54 -9.18 -5.79 -3.95
CA ALA A 54 -10.08 -6.78 -4.52
C ALA A 54 -10.61 -6.42 -5.92
N ALA A 55 -10.52 -5.16 -6.30
CA ALA A 55 -10.84 -4.67 -7.65
C ALA A 55 -9.61 -4.63 -8.58
N SER A 56 -8.44 -5.08 -8.11
CA SER A 56 -7.16 -5.01 -8.84
C SER A 56 -6.77 -3.58 -9.22
N GLU A 57 -7.09 -2.62 -8.34
CA GLU A 57 -6.71 -1.21 -8.46
C GLU A 57 -5.51 -0.84 -7.57
N ILE A 58 -5.07 -1.76 -6.71
CA ILE A 58 -3.88 -1.61 -5.87
C ILE A 58 -3.02 -2.85 -6.02
N ASP A 59 -1.82 -2.64 -6.53
CA ASP A 59 -0.89 -3.70 -6.92
C ASP A 59 0.19 -3.94 -5.86
N THR A 60 0.41 -3.03 -4.92
CA THR A 60 1.37 -3.17 -3.82
C THR A 60 0.86 -2.45 -2.56
N LEU A 61 1.07 -3.08 -1.39
CA LEU A 61 0.70 -2.51 -0.09
C LEU A 61 1.93 -2.21 0.78
N ILE A 62 2.17 -0.93 1.09
CA ILE A 62 3.16 -0.50 2.08
C ILE A 62 2.41 -0.07 3.35
N PHE A 63 2.49 -0.86 4.42
CA PHE A 63 1.74 -0.65 5.66
C PHE A 63 2.66 -0.65 6.89
N PHE A 64 3.16 0.51 7.29
CA PHE A 64 3.99 0.65 8.49
C PHE A 64 3.13 0.85 9.74
N GLY A 65 2.48 -0.23 10.17
CA GLY A 65 1.76 -0.27 11.44
C GLY A 65 2.70 -0.26 12.64
N ASP A 66 2.26 0.32 13.76
CA ASP A 66 2.96 0.21 15.04
C ASP A 66 2.86 -1.23 15.56
N PRO A 67 3.98 -1.98 15.70
CA PRO A 67 3.96 -3.37 16.14
C PRO A 67 3.69 -3.52 17.65
N LEU A 68 3.83 -2.46 18.44
CA LEU A 68 3.67 -2.48 19.90
C LEU A 68 2.40 -1.75 20.36
N GLY A 69 1.79 -0.96 19.47
CA GLY A 69 0.57 -0.20 19.73
C GLY A 69 -0.71 -1.04 19.66
N THR A 70 -1.68 -0.74 20.52
CA THR A 70 -3.05 -1.22 20.33
C THR A 70 -3.75 -0.31 19.32
N LEU A 71 -4.00 -0.82 18.11
CA LEU A 71 -4.75 -0.07 17.10
C LEU A 71 -6.25 -0.20 17.38
N PRO A 72 -7.00 0.91 17.57
CA PRO A 72 -8.45 0.88 17.82
C PRO A 72 -9.26 0.12 16.75
N HIS A 73 -8.71 0.06 15.54
CA HIS A 73 -9.25 -0.62 14.36
C HIS A 73 -8.43 -1.89 14.02
N SER A 74 -7.89 -2.60 15.03
CA SER A 74 -7.03 -3.78 14.80
C SER A 74 -7.69 -4.92 14.01
N ALA A 75 -9.02 -5.03 14.04
CA ALA A 75 -9.77 -5.96 13.20
C ALA A 75 -9.67 -5.60 11.71
N ASP A 76 -9.78 -4.31 11.38
CA ASP A 76 -9.69 -3.81 10.00
C ASP A 76 -8.26 -3.99 9.44
N VAL A 77 -7.23 -3.71 10.24
CA VAL A 77 -5.83 -3.94 9.85
C VAL A 77 -5.57 -5.41 9.50
N LYS A 78 -6.05 -6.32 10.36
CA LYS A 78 -5.93 -7.77 10.10
C LYS A 78 -6.71 -8.18 8.85
N ALA A 79 -7.89 -7.61 8.63
CA ALA A 79 -8.68 -7.88 7.44
C ALA A 79 -7.99 -7.39 6.16
N LEU A 80 -7.39 -6.20 6.18
CA LEU A 80 -6.63 -5.63 5.07
C LEU A 80 -5.41 -6.51 4.72
N LEU A 81 -4.58 -6.85 5.70
CA LEU A 81 -3.40 -7.71 5.49
C LEU A 81 -3.80 -9.11 4.99
N ARG A 82 -4.87 -9.69 5.54
CA ARG A 82 -5.42 -10.97 5.06
C ARG A 82 -5.87 -10.87 3.61
N LEU A 83 -6.52 -9.77 3.23
CA LEU A 83 -6.99 -9.57 1.86
C LEU A 83 -5.83 -9.41 0.89
N ALA A 84 -4.86 -8.54 1.20
CA ALA A 84 -3.65 -8.37 0.41
C ALA A 84 -2.90 -9.70 0.22
N THR A 85 -2.82 -10.52 1.27
CA THR A 85 -2.23 -11.87 1.20
C THR A 85 -3.05 -12.79 0.29
N ALA A 86 -4.38 -12.79 0.40
CA ALA A 86 -5.25 -13.62 -0.42
C ALA A 86 -5.22 -13.24 -1.91
N TRP A 87 -5.04 -11.95 -2.20
CA TRP A 87 -4.87 -11.41 -3.55
C TRP A 87 -3.42 -11.46 -4.02
N ASN A 88 -2.51 -12.03 -3.24
CA ASN A 88 -1.11 -12.27 -3.62
C ASN A 88 -0.39 -11.01 -4.15
N ILE A 89 -0.71 -9.84 -3.60
CA ILE A 89 0.04 -8.61 -3.90
C ILE A 89 1.27 -8.51 -2.99
N PRO A 90 2.37 -7.87 -3.42
CA PRO A 90 3.48 -7.54 -2.56
C PRO A 90 3.05 -6.70 -1.34
N ILE A 91 3.53 -7.08 -0.16
CA ILE A 91 3.24 -6.39 1.10
C ILE A 91 4.56 -6.06 1.79
N ALA A 92 4.73 -4.79 2.20
CA ALA A 92 5.78 -4.39 3.13
C ALA A 92 5.17 -3.86 4.42
N SER A 93 5.47 -4.53 5.53
CA SER A 93 5.07 -4.11 6.87
C SER A 93 6.14 -3.29 7.61
N ASN A 94 7.33 -3.15 7.01
CA ASN A 94 8.47 -2.44 7.56
C ASN A 94 9.33 -1.86 6.42
N GLU A 95 10.23 -0.95 6.80
CA GLU A 95 11.09 -0.23 5.86
C GLU A 95 12.04 -1.15 5.08
N THR A 96 12.61 -2.17 5.73
CA THR A 96 13.51 -3.12 5.08
C THR A 96 12.79 -3.84 3.94
N THR A 97 11.61 -4.40 4.18
CA THR A 97 10.82 -5.07 3.13
C THR A 97 10.44 -4.08 2.02
N ALA A 98 10.07 -2.84 2.37
CA ALA A 98 9.73 -1.82 1.37
C ALA A 98 10.93 -1.48 0.46
N ASN A 99 12.13 -1.39 1.02
CA ASN A 99 13.36 -1.19 0.25
C ASN A 99 13.65 -2.36 -0.69
N PHE A 100 13.49 -3.60 -0.23
CA PHE A 100 13.65 -4.78 -1.07
C PHE A 100 12.65 -4.80 -2.24
N LEU A 101 11.39 -4.42 -1.99
CA LEU A 101 10.39 -4.31 -3.04
C LEU A 101 10.77 -3.24 -4.06
N LEU A 102 11.09 -2.03 -3.61
CA LEU A 102 11.41 -0.90 -4.48
C LEU A 102 12.69 -1.11 -5.32
N GLN A 103 13.65 -1.88 -4.81
CA GLN A 103 14.87 -2.25 -5.53
C GLN A 103 14.69 -3.48 -6.44
N SER A 104 13.56 -4.18 -6.35
CA SER A 104 13.29 -5.33 -7.20
C SER A 104 13.20 -4.87 -8.66
N PRO A 105 13.89 -5.55 -9.61
CA PRO A 105 13.71 -5.26 -11.03
C PRO A 105 12.25 -5.39 -11.50
N LEU A 106 11.44 -6.17 -10.77
CA LEU A 106 10.03 -6.40 -11.06
C LEU A 106 9.11 -5.24 -10.67
N PHE A 107 9.59 -4.28 -9.86
CA PHE A 107 8.73 -3.22 -9.32
C PHE A 107 8.23 -2.24 -10.40
N ASP A 108 9.02 -2.06 -11.46
CA ASP A 108 8.71 -1.18 -12.58
C ASP A 108 8.15 -1.95 -13.80
N GLN A 109 7.71 -3.19 -13.60
CA GLN A 109 7.30 -4.09 -14.68
C GLN A 109 5.90 -4.63 -14.42
N GLU A 110 5.16 -4.90 -15.51
CA GLU A 110 3.91 -5.65 -15.42
C GLU A 110 4.22 -7.08 -14.96
N ILE A 111 3.58 -7.51 -13.88
CA ILE A 111 3.72 -8.86 -13.34
C ILE A 111 2.40 -9.60 -13.37
N THR A 112 2.47 -10.90 -13.68
CA THR A 112 1.32 -11.79 -13.56
C THR A 112 1.34 -12.44 -12.19
N ILE A 113 0.26 -12.25 -11.43
CA ILE A 113 0.09 -12.92 -10.15
C ILE A 113 -1.02 -13.97 -10.23
N SER A 114 -0.83 -15.07 -9.50
CA SER A 114 -1.85 -16.10 -9.32
C SER A 114 -2.67 -15.76 -8.08
N ILE A 115 -4.00 -15.70 -8.23
CA ILE A 115 -4.93 -15.63 -7.10
C ILE A 115 -5.76 -16.93 -7.04
N PRO A 116 -6.32 -17.31 -5.87
CA PRO A 116 -6.93 -18.62 -5.64
C PRO A 116 -8.09 -19.01 -6.59
N CYS A 117 -8.59 -18.08 -7.41
CA CYS A 117 -9.72 -18.29 -8.32
C CYS A 117 -9.49 -17.80 -9.77
N LYS A 118 -8.42 -17.05 -10.07
CA LYS A 118 -8.11 -16.49 -11.41
C LYS A 118 -6.61 -16.19 -11.58
N VAL A 119 -6.15 -16.05 -12.83
CA VAL A 119 -4.88 -15.38 -13.16
C VAL A 119 -5.22 -13.93 -13.48
N ILE A 120 -4.57 -12.96 -12.82
CA ILE A 120 -4.78 -11.52 -13.06
C ILE A 120 -3.42 -10.86 -13.32
N SER A 121 -3.36 -10.01 -14.35
CA SER A 121 -2.22 -9.13 -14.60
C SER A 121 -2.37 -7.85 -13.78
N LEU A 122 -1.31 -7.46 -13.06
CA LEU A 122 -1.27 -6.24 -12.24
C LEU A 122 -0.28 -5.23 -12.84
N TRP A 123 -0.65 -3.95 -12.80
CA TRP A 123 0.17 -2.82 -13.23
C TRP A 123 0.81 -2.18 -11.99
N VAL A 124 2.00 -2.64 -11.59
CA VAL A 124 2.72 -2.08 -10.43
C VAL A 124 3.27 -0.69 -10.74
#